data_AF-A0A0K8RM13-F1
#
_entry.id   AF-A0A0K8RM13-F1
#
_cell.length_a   1.000
_cell.length_b   1.000
_cell.length_c   1.000
_cell.angle_alpha   90.00
_cell.angle_beta   90.00
_cell.angle_gamma   90.00
#
_symmetry.space_group_name_H-M   'P 1'
#
loop_
_entity.id
_entity.type
_entity.pdbx_description
1 polymer ?
#
loop_
_entity_poly.entity_id
_entity_poly.type
_entity_poly.pdbx_seq_one_letter_code
_entity_poly.pdbx_strand_id
1 'polypeptide(L)'
;MEVKIFTLLQIALFIALGIHLIVAGPETKEDKESDVYELFTVEYCGTNCTLLTNGSWTACSGKNGTCRCYHESGKKVGLVA
;
A
#
# COMPACT_ATOMS: atom_id res chain seq x y z
N MET A 1 24.96 50.23 12.44
CA MET A 1 23.68 49.56 12.76
C MET A 1 23.11 48.73 11.59
N GLU A 2 23.80 48.66 10.45
CA GLU A 2 23.25 48.08 9.21
C GLU A 2 23.17 46.55 9.22
N VAL A 3 24.12 45.86 9.87
CA VAL A 3 24.16 44.39 9.98
C VAL A 3 22.88 43.82 10.64
N LYS A 4 22.27 44.58 11.56
CA LYS A 4 21.01 44.19 12.21
C LYS A 4 19.79 44.30 11.29
N ILE A 5 19.84 45.13 10.25
CA ILE A 5 18.72 45.32 9.31
C ILE A 5 18.77 44.25 8.22
N PHE A 6 19.97 43.92 7.74
CA PHE A 6 20.16 42.83 6.77
C PHE A 6 19.69 41.47 7.33
N THR A 7 19.97 41.19 8.60
CA THR A 7 19.53 39.95 9.26
C THR A 7 18.02 39.86 9.41
N LEU A 8 17.35 40.97 9.76
CA LEU A 8 15.88 41.03 9.82
C LEU A 8 15.24 40.87 8.44
N LEU A 9 15.84 41.46 7.40
CA LEU A 9 15.37 41.33 6.02
C LEU A 9 15.52 39.89 5.51
N GLN A 10 16.63 39.22 5.84
CA GLN A 10 16.82 37.80 5.50
C GLN A 10 15.78 36.91 6.18
N ILE A 11 15.50 37.11 7.46
CA ILE A 11 14.48 36.34 8.19
C ILE A 11 13.11 36.54 7.54
N ALA A 12 12.71 37.77 7.24
CA ALA A 12 11.44 38.05 6.57
C ALA A 12 11.33 37.37 5.19
N LEU A 13 12.42 37.35 4.42
CA LEU A 13 12.49 36.66 3.12
C LEU A 13 12.34 35.14 3.28
N PHE A 14 12.97 34.52 4.27
CA PHE A 14 12.83 33.09 4.54
C PHE A 14 11.42 32.70 5.01
N ILE A 15 10.75 33.54 5.80
CA ILE A 15 9.36 33.29 6.22
C ILE A 15 8.41 33.44 5.02
N ALA A 16 8.60 34.44 4.17
CA ALA A 16 7.79 34.62 2.96
C ALA A 16 7.97 33.49 1.94
N LEU A 17 9.21 33.02 1.73
CA LEU A 17 9.51 31.90 0.83
C LEU A 17 9.16 30.53 1.42
N GLY A 18 9.28 30.35 2.74
CA GLY A 18 9.01 29.09 3.43
C GLY A 18 7.53 28.69 3.43
N ILE A 19 6.61 29.66 3.36
CA ILE A 19 5.16 29.39 3.28
C ILE A 19 4.78 28.73 1.95
N HIS A 20 5.57 28.93 0.88
CA HIS A 20 5.35 28.25 -0.41
C HIS A 20 5.79 26.77 -0.41
N LEU A 21 6.56 26.31 0.58
CA LEU A 21 7.08 24.92 0.60
C LEU A 21 6.16 23.92 1.31
N ILE A 22 5.02 24.35 1.87
CA ILE A 22 4.07 23.47 2.57
C ILE A 22 2.94 22.99 1.61
N VAL A 23 2.82 23.57 0.42
CA VAL A 23 1.82 23.21 -0.62
C VAL A 23 2.44 22.37 -1.75
N ALA A 24 3.54 21.68 -1.46
CA ALA A 24 3.96 20.53 -2.22
C ALA A 24 4.08 19.38 -1.21
N GLY A 25 2.94 18.81 -0.84
CA GLY A 25 2.93 17.44 -0.32
C GLY A 25 3.70 16.56 -1.30
N PRO A 26 4.25 15.42 -0.86
CA PRO A 26 4.83 14.49 -1.81
C PRO A 26 3.82 14.28 -2.94
N GLU A 27 4.22 14.56 -4.18
CA GLU A 27 3.49 14.19 -5.38
C GLU A 27 3.44 12.65 -5.43
N THR A 28 2.69 12.04 -4.51
CA THR A 28 1.91 10.88 -4.88
C THR A 28 1.01 11.44 -5.97
N LYS A 29 1.25 11.01 -7.20
CA LYS A 29 0.32 11.25 -8.29
C LYS A 29 -1.03 10.76 -7.78
N GLU A 30 -1.83 11.68 -7.27
CA GLU A 30 -3.26 11.50 -7.12
C GLU A 30 -3.78 11.57 -8.54
N ASP A 31 -3.51 10.47 -9.24
CA ASP A 31 -4.26 10.06 -10.39
C ASP A 31 -5.71 10.14 -9.93
N LYS A 32 -6.45 11.03 -10.57
CA LYS A 32 -7.87 11.21 -10.34
C LYS A 32 -8.58 9.90 -10.63
N GLU A 33 -8.80 9.13 -9.60
CA GLU A 33 -9.90 8.21 -9.44
C GLU A 33 -9.97 8.05 -7.94
N SER A 34 -11.16 8.10 -7.35
CA SER A 34 -11.27 7.66 -5.97
C SER A 34 -10.64 6.27 -5.90
N ASP A 35 -9.50 6.13 -5.23
CA ASP A 35 -9.11 4.88 -4.62
C ASP A 35 -10.15 4.61 -3.52
N VAL A 36 -11.36 4.26 -3.98
CA VAL A 36 -12.01 3.03 -3.55
C VAL A 36 -10.85 2.05 -3.52
N TYR A 37 -10.27 1.88 -2.33
CA TYR A 37 -9.54 0.68 -2.00
C TYR A 37 -10.49 -0.40 -2.51
N GLU A 38 -10.19 -1.00 -3.67
CA GLU A 38 -10.96 -2.14 -4.15
C GLU A 38 -10.67 -3.18 -3.09
N LEU A 39 -11.53 -3.19 -2.08
CA LEU A 39 -11.47 -4.09 -0.96
C LEU A 39 -11.87 -5.40 -1.61
N PHE A 40 -10.89 -6.08 -2.21
CA PHE A 40 -11.06 -7.40 -2.76
C PHE A 40 -11.47 -8.26 -1.57
N THR A 41 -12.78 -8.45 -1.46
CA THR A 41 -13.38 -9.27 -0.43
C THR A 41 -13.10 -10.70 -0.86
N VAL A 42 -11.95 -11.21 -0.42
CA VAL A 42 -11.60 -12.60 -0.63
C VAL A 42 -12.42 -13.41 0.36
N GLU A 43 -13.40 -14.16 -0.15
CA GLU A 43 -14.28 -14.95 0.69
C GLU A 43 -13.61 -16.27 1.04
N TYR A 44 -13.25 -16.45 2.31
CA TYR A 44 -12.64 -17.68 2.76
C TYR A 44 -13.58 -18.88 2.54
N CYS A 45 -13.09 -19.90 1.84
CA CYS A 45 -13.87 -21.09 1.51
C CYS A 45 -13.87 -22.16 2.62
N GLY A 46 -13.42 -21.80 3.82
CA GLY A 46 -13.56 -22.62 5.03
C GLY A 46 -12.51 -23.73 5.20
N THR A 47 -11.51 -23.83 4.31
CA THR A 47 -10.52 -24.90 4.35
C THR A 47 -9.09 -24.42 4.06
N ASN A 48 -8.10 -25.23 4.43
CA ASN A 48 -6.69 -25.00 4.11
C ASN A 48 -6.26 -25.90 2.96
N CYS A 49 -5.30 -25.45 2.17
CA CYS A 49 -4.64 -26.25 1.16
C CYS A 49 -3.23 -26.63 1.63
N THR A 50 -2.72 -27.78 1.18
CA THR A 50 -1.37 -28.25 1.55
C THR A 50 -0.56 -28.63 0.33
N LEU A 51 0.76 -28.47 0.44
CA LEU A 51 1.70 -28.84 -0.60
C LEU A 51 1.92 -30.35 -0.57
N LEU A 52 1.60 -31.00 -1.68
CA LEU A 52 1.78 -32.43 -1.90
C LEU A 52 3.26 -32.75 -2.16
N THR A 53 3.63 -34.02 -2.00
CA THR A 53 5.01 -34.51 -2.25
C THR A 53 5.45 -34.39 -3.70
N ASN A 54 4.51 -34.30 -4.63
CA ASN A 54 4.77 -34.06 -6.06
C ASN A 54 4.95 -32.57 -6.42
N GLY A 55 4.91 -31.67 -5.43
CA GLY A 55 5.06 -30.22 -5.63
C GLY A 55 3.78 -29.49 -6.05
N SER A 56 2.66 -30.19 -6.23
CA SER A 56 1.35 -29.59 -6.46
C SER A 56 0.64 -29.24 -5.15
N TRP A 57 -0.35 -28.37 -5.18
CA TRP A 57 -1.23 -28.12 -4.03
C TRP A 57 -2.48 -29.00 -4.10
N THR A 58 -3.03 -29.34 -2.93
CA THR A 58 -4.33 -30.02 -2.84
C THR A 58 -5.41 -29.24 -3.59
N ALA A 59 -6.25 -29.96 -4.32
CA ALA A 59 -7.36 -29.35 -5.08
C ALA A 59 -8.29 -28.55 -4.15
N CYS A 60 -8.68 -27.36 -4.61
CA CYS A 60 -9.64 -26.51 -3.92
C CYS A 60 -11.01 -26.71 -4.58
N SER A 61 -11.94 -27.37 -3.88
CA SER A 61 -13.30 -27.63 -4.38
C SER A 61 -14.37 -26.74 -3.74
N GLY A 62 -13.96 -25.74 -2.96
CA GLY A 62 -14.89 -24.80 -2.35
C GLY A 62 -15.72 -24.05 -3.41
N LYS A 63 -16.98 -23.77 -3.08
CA LYS A 63 -17.90 -22.92 -3.87
C LYS A 63 -17.91 -23.22 -5.38
N ASN A 64 -18.12 -24.46 -5.80
CA ASN A 64 -18.19 -24.83 -7.23
C ASN A 64 -16.95 -24.45 -8.06
N GLY A 65 -15.75 -24.44 -7.45
CA GLY A 65 -14.49 -24.20 -8.14
C GLY A 65 -14.10 -22.72 -8.27
N THR A 66 -14.78 -21.82 -7.57
CA THR A 66 -14.37 -20.40 -7.50
C THR A 66 -13.19 -20.16 -6.56
N CYS A 67 -12.89 -21.11 -5.68
CA CYS A 67 -11.85 -20.97 -4.68
C CYS A 67 -10.46 -21.37 -5.19
N ARG A 68 -9.45 -20.59 -4.82
CA ARG A 68 -8.03 -20.84 -5.10
C ARG A 68 -7.24 -21.07 -3.81
N CYS A 69 -6.12 -21.78 -3.95
CA CYS A 69 -5.15 -21.94 -2.88
C CYS A 69 -4.19 -20.75 -2.87
N TYR A 70 -4.16 -20.00 -1.77
CA TYR A 70 -3.21 -18.93 -1.52
C TYR A 70 -2.19 -19.39 -0.49
N HIS A 71 -0.91 -19.30 -0.83
CA HIS A 71 0.18 -19.76 0.03
C HIS A 71 1.37 -18.80 0.01
N GLU A 72 2.05 -18.69 1.14
CA GLU A 72 3.31 -17.96 1.24
C GLU A 72 4.46 -18.85 0.71
N SER A 73 5.45 -18.23 0.07
CA SER A 73 6.62 -18.96 -0.42
C SER A 73 7.36 -19.67 0.72
N GLY A 74 7.72 -20.94 0.53
CA GLY A 74 8.39 -21.75 1.53
C GLY A 74 7.47 -22.36 2.60
N LYS A 75 6.17 -22.06 2.61
CA LYS A 75 5.19 -22.74 3.46
C LYS A 75 4.58 -23.96 2.76
N LYS A 76 4.24 -24.98 3.55
CA LYS A 76 3.57 -26.21 3.07
C LYS A 76 2.05 -26.21 3.30
N VAL A 77 1.53 -25.14 3.90
CA VAL A 77 0.12 -24.95 4.22
C VAL A 77 -0.27 -23.55 3.75
N GLY A 78 -1.42 -23.45 3.11
CA GLY A 78 -2.03 -22.22 2.62
C GLY A 78 -3.52 -22.17 2.95
N LEU A 79 -4.14 -21.05 2.60
CA LEU A 79 -5.56 -20.78 2.83
C LEU A 79 -6.34 -20.95 1.51
N VAL A 80 -7.54 -21.52 1.59
CA VAL A 80 -8.44 -21.62 0.42
C VAL A 80 -9.44 -20.48 0.46
N ALA A 81 -9.42 -19.63 -0.55
CA ALA A 81 -10.24 -18.42 -0.63
C ALA A 81 -10.60 -18.07 -2.08
#